data_AF-A0A1S3Y6K8-F1
#
_entry.id   AF-A0A1S3Y6K8-F1
#
_cell.length_a   1.000
_cell.length_b   1.000
_cell.length_c   1.000
_cell.angle_alpha   90.00
_cell.angle_beta   90.00
_cell.angle_gamma   90.00
#
_symmetry.space_group_name_H-M   'P 1'
#
loop_
_entity.id
_entity.type
_entity.pdbx_description
1 polymer ?
#
loop_
_entity_poly.entity_id
_entity_poly.type
_entity_poly.pdbx_seq_one_letter_code
_entity_poly.pdbx_strand_id
1 'polypeptide(L)'
;MGLSWGNAVYLGAYDDEGAAAHAYDLAALKYWGSETILNFPLSTYEKEIIEMEGQSREEYIGSLRRKSSGFSRGVSKYRGVARHHHNGRWEARIGRVFGNKYLYLGTYGT
;
A
#
# COMPACT_ATOMS: atom_id res chain seq x y z
N MET A 1 20.39 19.16 18.36
CA MET A 1 20.08 19.24 16.92
C MET A 1 20.65 18.00 16.24
N GLY A 2 19.83 16.99 15.98
CA GLY A 2 20.24 15.75 15.32
C GLY A 2 19.78 15.78 13.86
N LEU A 3 20.70 15.49 12.94
CA LEU A 3 20.47 15.45 11.49
C LEU A 3 19.41 14.38 11.16
N SER A 4 18.20 14.81 10.78
CA SER A 4 17.16 13.93 10.26
C SER A 4 17.49 13.54 8.82
N TRP A 5 17.89 12.30 8.60
CA TRP A 5 17.89 11.73 7.27
C TRP A 5 16.44 11.55 6.79
N GLY A 6 15.98 12.52 5.99
CA GLY A 6 14.97 12.42 4.92
C GLY A 6 13.63 11.75 5.20
N ASN A 7 12.53 12.53 5.06
CA ASN A 7 11.14 12.05 5.05
C ASN A 7 10.83 11.15 3.82
N ALA A 8 11.41 9.96 3.75
CA ALA A 8 11.12 8.99 2.69
C ALA A 8 9.77 8.30 2.94
N VAL A 9 8.92 8.25 1.91
CA VAL A 9 7.66 7.52 1.95
C VAL A 9 7.86 6.14 1.30
N TYR A 10 7.81 5.07 2.10
CA TYR A 10 7.85 3.71 1.55
C TYR A 10 6.57 3.42 0.76
N LEU A 11 6.67 3.02 -0.51
CA LEU A 11 5.52 2.77 -1.40
C LEU A 11 5.15 1.27 -1.52
N GLY A 12 5.96 0.38 -0.97
CA GLY A 12 5.83 -1.07 -1.08
C GLY A 12 6.99 -1.70 -1.83
N ALA A 13 7.00 -3.03 -1.90
CA ALA A 13 7.94 -3.78 -2.75
C ALA A 13 7.15 -4.35 -3.93
N TYR A 14 7.70 -4.22 -5.14
CA TYR A 14 7.08 -4.65 -6.39
C TYR A 14 7.95 -5.72 -7.04
N ASP A 15 7.33 -6.52 -7.92
CA ASP A 15 7.97 -7.71 -8.50
C ASP A 15 9.07 -7.37 -9.53
N ASP A 16 8.98 -6.18 -10.13
CA ASP A 16 9.94 -5.67 -11.09
C ASP A 16 10.15 -4.15 -10.97
N GLU A 17 11.24 -3.66 -11.57
CA GLU A 17 11.61 -2.24 -11.53
C GLU A 17 10.57 -1.33 -12.22
N GLY A 18 9.94 -1.78 -13.29
CA GLY A 18 8.91 -1.02 -14.00
C GLY A 18 7.69 -0.78 -13.12
N ALA A 19 7.21 -1.82 -12.43
CA ALA A 19 6.12 -1.71 -11.46
C ALA A 19 6.47 -0.77 -10.29
N ALA A 20 7.72 -0.81 -9.82
CA ALA A 20 8.19 0.12 -8.79
C ALA A 20 8.24 1.58 -9.28
N ALA A 21 8.72 1.80 -10.51
CA ALA A 21 8.78 3.13 -11.13
C ALA A 21 7.39 3.73 -11.38
N HIS A 22 6.42 2.92 -11.84
CA HIS A 22 5.02 3.35 -11.93
C HIS A 22 4.43 3.74 -10.57
N ALA A 23 4.71 2.95 -9.52
CA ALA A 23 4.25 3.29 -8.17
C ALA A 23 4.83 4.61 -7.67
N TYR A 24 6.09 4.91 -7.99
CA TYR A 24 6.72 6.19 -7.71
C TYR A 24 6.01 7.33 -8.44
N ASP A 25 5.83 7.22 -9.75
CA ASP A 25 5.19 8.25 -10.57
C ASP A 25 3.78 8.59 -10.07
N LEU A 26 2.99 7.57 -9.75
CA LEU A 26 1.64 7.75 -9.19
C LEU A 26 1.66 8.43 -7.81
N ALA A 27 2.65 8.11 -6.98
CA ALA A 27 2.85 8.82 -5.72
C ALA A 27 3.27 10.28 -5.97
N ALA A 28 4.21 10.52 -6.87
CA ALA A 28 4.70 11.85 -7.24
C ALA A 28 3.55 12.74 -7.75
N LEU A 29 2.72 12.22 -8.66
CA LEU A 29 1.50 12.89 -9.13
C LEU A 29 0.58 13.25 -7.97
N LYS A 30 0.39 12.34 -7.01
CA LYS A 30 -0.49 12.59 -5.87
C LYS A 30 0.09 13.61 -4.87
N TYR A 31 1.40 13.68 -4.74
CA TYR A 31 2.07 14.61 -3.83
C TYR A 31 2.24 16.00 -4.43
N TRP A 32 2.59 16.08 -5.71
CA TRP A 32 3.13 17.28 -6.35
C TRP A 32 2.35 17.73 -7.59
N GLY A 33 1.45 16.91 -8.13
CA GLY A 33 0.63 17.25 -9.31
C GLY A 33 1.30 16.89 -10.64
N SER A 34 0.64 17.27 -11.75
CA SER A 34 1.00 16.89 -13.13
C SER A 34 2.31 17.48 -13.65
N GLU A 35 2.81 18.55 -13.03
CA GLU A 35 4.06 19.22 -13.42
C GLU A 35 5.32 18.52 -12.89
N THR A 36 5.16 17.41 -12.15
CA THR A 36 6.28 16.66 -11.61
C THR A 36 7.03 15.88 -12.71
N ILE A 37 8.32 15.66 -12.49
CA ILE A 37 9.14 14.87 -13.41
C ILE A 37 8.83 13.39 -13.16
N LEU A 38 8.41 12.69 -14.22
CA LEU A 38 8.00 11.30 -14.18
C LEU A 38 9.01 10.41 -14.91
N ASN A 39 9.03 9.13 -14.56
CA ASN A 39 9.78 8.11 -15.28
C ASN A 39 9.12 7.77 -16.63
N PHE A 40 7.79 7.90 -16.72
CA PHE A 40 6.99 7.63 -17.93
C PHE A 40 6.16 8.86 -18.35
N PRO A 41 5.74 8.97 -19.62
CA PRO A 41 4.91 10.08 -20.08
C PRO A 41 3.62 10.23 -19.27
N LEU A 42 3.17 11.46 -19.00
CA LEU A 42 1.95 11.74 -18.24
C LEU A 42 0.70 11.03 -18.80
N SER A 43 0.63 10.90 -20.12
CA SER A 43 -0.45 10.18 -20.83
C SER A 43 -0.59 8.71 -20.40
N THR A 44 0.45 8.13 -19.81
CA THR A 44 0.42 6.77 -19.24
C THR A 44 -0.57 6.66 -18.06
N TYR A 45 -0.87 7.78 -17.39
CA TYR A 45 -1.57 7.83 -16.11
C TYR A 45 -2.92 8.56 -16.14
N GLU A 46 -3.48 8.84 -17.33
CA GLU A 46 -4.73 9.62 -17.47
C GLU A 46 -5.87 9.07 -16.62
N LYS A 47 -5.99 7.74 -16.57
CA LYS A 47 -7.00 7.04 -15.77
C LYS A 47 -6.73 7.22 -14.28
N GLU A 48 -5.51 6.98 -13.83
CA GLU A 48 -5.13 7.05 -12.43
C GLU A 48 -5.23 8.47 -11.86
N ILE A 49 -4.98 9.49 -12.69
CA ILE A 49 -5.16 10.91 -12.35
C ILE A 49 -6.63 11.17 -11.98
N ILE A 50 -7.56 10.72 -12.81
CA ILE A 50 -9.01 10.86 -12.54
C ILE A 50 -9.39 10.07 -11.28
N GLU A 51 -8.91 8.82 -11.15
CA GLU A 51 -9.23 7.98 -9.99
C GLU A 51 -8.71 8.56 -8.65
N MET A 52 -7.58 9.26 -8.67
CA MET A 52 -6.96 9.78 -7.46
C MET A 52 -7.54 11.11 -6.99
N GLU A 53 -8.25 11.88 -7.81
CA GLU A 53 -8.89 13.14 -7.41
C GLU A 53 -9.85 12.96 -6.23
N GLY A 54 -10.59 11.86 -6.20
CA GLY A 54 -11.56 11.55 -5.14
C GLY A 54 -10.96 10.97 -3.85
N GLN A 55 -9.63 10.87 -3.73
CA GLN A 55 -8.97 10.23 -2.59
C GLN A 55 -8.05 11.21 -1.86
N SER A 56 -7.92 11.09 -0.54
CA SER A 56 -6.82 11.76 0.16
C SER A 56 -5.48 11.16 -0.26
N ARG A 57 -4.40 11.90 -0.02
CA ARG A 57 -3.04 11.44 -0.28
C ARG A 57 -2.74 10.15 0.49
N GLU A 58 -3.10 10.11 1.76
CA GLU A 58 -2.88 8.97 2.65
C GLU A 58 -3.63 7.72 2.17
N GLU A 59 -4.85 7.89 1.67
CA GLU A 59 -5.63 6.79 1.10
C GLU A 59 -5.03 6.25 -0.19
N TYR A 60 -4.61 7.14 -1.08
CA TYR A 60 -4.05 6.75 -2.37
C TYR A 60 -2.71 6.04 -2.21
N ILE A 61 -1.80 6.57 -1.37
CA ILE A 61 -0.53 5.90 -1.03
C ILE A 61 -0.78 4.57 -0.33
N GLY A 62 -1.78 4.52 0.56
CA GLY A 62 -2.23 3.26 1.16
C GLY A 62 -2.78 2.25 0.14
N SER A 63 -3.31 2.71 -1.00
CA SER A 63 -3.73 1.85 -2.10
C SER A 63 -2.54 1.27 -2.87
N LEU A 64 -1.52 2.09 -3.17
CA LEU A 64 -0.29 1.65 -3.84
C LEU A 64 0.42 0.57 -3.02
N ARG A 65 0.60 0.82 -1.71
CA ARG A 65 1.18 -0.18 -0.79
C ARG A 65 0.43 -1.51 -0.80
N ARG A 66 -0.91 -1.49 -0.92
CA ARG A 66 -1.73 -2.70 -1.00
C ARG A 66 -1.66 -3.42 -2.34
N LYS A 67 -1.31 -2.71 -3.42
CA LYS A 67 -1.05 -3.30 -4.75
C LYS A 67 0.35 -3.91 -4.83
N SER A 68 1.29 -3.45 -4.00
CA SER A 68 2.64 -3.98 -3.92
C SER A 68 2.67 -5.47 -3.57
N SER A 69 3.64 -6.21 -4.10
CA SER A 69 3.83 -7.64 -3.86
C SER A 69 4.39 -7.95 -2.46
N GLY A 70 5.11 -7.00 -1.86
CA GLY A 70 5.74 -7.12 -0.54
C GLY A 70 4.82 -6.89 0.67
N PHE A 71 3.56 -6.48 0.49
CA PHE A 71 2.60 -6.40 1.60
C PHE A 71 2.09 -7.80 1.94
N SER A 72 2.97 -8.60 2.56
CA SER A 72 2.76 -9.86 3.27
C SER A 72 1.42 -10.54 2.97
N ARG A 73 1.32 -11.12 1.76
CA ARG A 73 0.47 -12.29 1.55
C ARG A 73 1.12 -13.43 2.33
N GLY A 74 0.97 -13.46 3.64
CA GLY A 74 1.33 -14.64 4.45
C GLY A 74 0.68 -15.90 3.86
N VAL A 75 0.79 -17.04 4.54
CA VAL A 75 0.30 -18.34 4.05
C VAL A 75 -1.18 -18.35 3.56
N SER A 76 -1.98 -17.33 3.90
CA SER A 76 -3.35 -17.17 3.44
C SER A 76 -3.49 -16.45 2.10
N LYS A 77 -4.34 -17.01 1.22
CA LYS A 77 -4.88 -16.32 0.04
C LYS A 77 -5.97 -15.28 0.34
N TYR A 78 -6.50 -15.25 1.57
CA TYR A 78 -7.62 -14.40 1.97
C TYR A 78 -7.15 -13.16 2.74
N ARG A 79 -7.75 -12.00 2.43
CA ARG A 79 -7.41 -10.71 3.07
C ARG A 79 -7.73 -10.75 4.57
N GLY A 80 -6.82 -10.22 5.37
CA GLY A 80 -7.01 -10.16 6.83
C GLY A 80 -6.87 -11.50 7.54
N VAL A 81 -6.53 -12.58 6.81
CA VAL A 81 -6.38 -13.92 7.39
C VAL A 81 -4.91 -14.27 7.48
N ALA A 82 -4.45 -14.66 8.67
CA ALA A 82 -3.08 -15.12 8.92
C ALA A 82 -3.08 -16.52 9.55
N ARG A 83 -2.03 -17.31 9.31
CA ARG A 83 -1.85 -18.63 9.93
C ARG A 83 -0.87 -18.53 11.07
N HIS A 84 -1.28 -18.97 12.26
CA HIS A 84 -0.38 -19.07 13.42
C HIS A 84 0.59 -20.24 13.23
N HIS A 85 1.89 -19.95 13.18
CA HIS A 85 2.91 -20.98 12.98
C HIS A 85 2.96 -22.03 14.11
N HIS A 86 2.62 -21.65 15.35
CA HIS A 86 2.78 -22.53 16.52
C HIS A 86 1.63 -23.52 16.73
N ASN A 87 0.40 -23.21 16.30
CA ASN A 87 -0.77 -24.08 16.51
C ASN A 87 -1.57 -24.36 15.23
N GLY A 88 -1.13 -23.82 14.09
CA GLY A 88 -1.76 -24.01 12.79
C GLY A 88 -3.12 -23.34 12.60
N ARG A 89 -3.64 -22.62 13.60
CA ARG A 89 -4.96 -21.96 13.55
C ARG A 89 -4.95 -20.74 12.66
N TRP A 90 -6.13 -20.40 12.16
CA TRP A 90 -6.34 -19.23 11.34
C TRP A 90 -6.86 -18.08 12.19
N GLU A 91 -6.27 -16.90 12.03
CA GLU A 91 -6.71 -15.66 12.66
C GLU A 91 -7.30 -14.72 11.60
N ALA A 92 -8.48 -14.18 11.87
CA ALA A 92 -9.08 -13.12 11.06
C ALA A 92 -8.92 -11.75 11.75
N ARG A 93 -8.44 -10.76 10.99
CA ARG A 93 -8.17 -9.39 11.43
C ARG A 93 -8.85 -8.40 10.47
N ILE A 94 -9.45 -7.35 11.01
CA ILE A 94 -9.91 -6.19 10.23
C ILE A 94 -9.17 -4.93 10.71
N GLY A 95 -8.61 -4.18 9.75
CA GLY A 95 -7.97 -2.88 10.00
C GLY A 95 -8.92 -1.72 9.68
N ARG A 96 -8.62 -0.52 10.21
CA ARG A 96 -9.41 0.74 10.09
C ARG A 96 -10.78 0.72 10.80
N VAL A 97 -10.85 0.15 11.99
CA VAL A 97 -11.95 0.44 12.92
C VAL A 97 -11.45 1.55 13.85
N PHE A 98 -11.99 2.76 13.74
CA PHE A 98 -11.60 3.96 14.53
C PHE A 98 -10.08 4.20 14.64
N GLY A 99 -9.46 4.82 13.62
CA GLY A 99 -8.18 5.50 13.79
C GLY A 99 -6.95 4.61 14.05
N ASN A 100 -6.81 3.49 13.33
CA ASN A 100 -5.63 2.60 13.31
C ASN A 100 -5.52 1.52 14.40
N LYS A 101 -6.60 1.17 15.11
CA LYS A 101 -6.63 -0.09 15.89
C LYS A 101 -7.10 -1.26 15.02
N TYR A 102 -6.36 -2.36 15.08
CA TYR A 102 -6.84 -3.64 14.55
C TYR A 102 -7.98 -4.15 15.45
N LEU A 103 -9.06 -4.62 14.84
CA LEU A 103 -10.11 -5.33 15.54
C LEU A 103 -9.89 -6.84 15.32
N TYR A 104 -9.71 -7.54 16.43
CA TYR A 104 -9.58 -8.99 16.47
C TYR A 104 -10.97 -9.63 16.37
N LEU A 105 -11.18 -10.49 15.36
CA LEU A 105 -12.47 -11.13 15.11
C LEU A 105 -12.55 -12.57 15.64
N GLY A 106 -11.42 -13.14 16.03
CA GLY A 106 -11.31 -14.49 16.58
C GLY A 106 -10.30 -15.37 15.85
N THR A 107 -10.04 -16.53 16.45
CA THR A 107 -9.25 -17.62 15.86
C THR A 107 -10.13 -18.81 15.59
N TYR A 108 -10.08 -19.34 14.37
CA TYR A 108 -10.92 -20.44 13.92
C TYR A 108 -10.09 -21.72 13.76
N GLY A 109 -10.72 -22.85 14.06
CA GLY A 109 -10.21 -24.19 13.71
C GLY A 109 -10.55 -24.54 12.26
N THR A 110 -9.97 -25.62 11.76
CA THR A 110 -10.36 -26.26 10.48
C THR A 110 -11.48 -27.25 10.70
#